data_AF-A0AAW2LXR1-F1
#
_entry.id   AF-A0AAW2LXR1-F1
#
_cell.length_a   1.000
_cell.length_b   1.000
_cell.length_c   1.000
_cell.angle_alpha   90.00
_cell.angle_beta   90.00
_cell.angle_gamma   90.00
#
_symmetry.space_group_name_H-M   'P 1'
#
loop_
_entity.id
_entity.type
_entity.pdbx_description
1 polymer ?
#
loop_
_entity_poly.entity_id
_entity_poly.type
_entity_poly.pdbx_seq_one_letter_code
_entity_poly.pdbx_strand_id
1 'polypeptide(L)'
;MSSSMKFFKVLLPGFKSKLWLPPAFCANASREFSAEAAVTTQLGTWKIEVGKCGENFYFHGDSWNRFIQGHELSVGDFIVFEHSGNMRFTATLFGLSACEKTFPLNSIVPENDEKQVEIWTNSSHCRRIPPFRKTIAAHSATDHRLGRQPNLYIPAGIWRPSGMNKKESAILRIRGSDRREWPVKFRFYKDHSRGRKDRLAMTKGWREFCSSNNIKKGDDCTFEIMDTAFGESNDVVIMNVTVHAK
;
A
#
# COMPACT_ATOMS: atom_id res chain seq x y z
N MET A 1 22.42 36.54 2.18
CA MET A 1 22.45 35.23 1.50
C MET A 1 21.46 34.32 2.21
N SER A 2 20.40 33.89 1.54
CA SER A 2 19.44 32.94 2.13
C SER A 2 20.14 31.61 2.32
N SER A 3 20.27 31.13 3.56
CA SER A 3 20.86 29.82 3.84
C SER A 3 19.86 28.74 3.40
N SER A 4 20.21 27.96 2.37
CA SER A 4 19.40 26.80 2.00
C SER A 4 19.57 25.73 3.08
N MET A 5 18.47 25.33 3.71
CA MET A 5 18.48 24.25 4.70
C MET A 5 18.22 22.94 3.98
N LYS A 6 19.08 21.95 4.23
CA LYS A 6 18.91 20.58 3.73
C LYS A 6 18.63 19.64 4.88
N PHE A 7 17.68 18.75 4.70
CA PHE A 7 17.44 17.65 5.62
C PHE A 7 16.91 16.44 4.88
N PHE A 8 16.93 15.29 5.54
CA PHE A 8 16.36 14.08 4.98
C PHE A 8 15.31 13.46 5.91
N LYS A 9 14.47 12.62 5.34
CA LYS A 9 13.51 11.78 6.06
C LYS A 9 13.55 10.36 5.54
N VAL A 10 13.78 9.42 6.47
CA VAL A 10 13.48 8.01 6.27
C VAL A 10 11.98 7.81 6.53
N LEU A 11 11.28 7.20 5.58
CA LEU A 11 9.83 6.99 5.67
C LEU A 11 9.53 5.76 6.55
N LEU A 12 9.31 6.01 7.84
CA LEU A 12 8.97 4.99 8.82
C LEU A 12 7.46 4.68 8.83
N PRO A 13 7.02 3.53 9.37
CA PRO A 13 5.60 3.22 9.51
C PRO A 13 4.80 4.40 10.12
N GLY A 14 3.71 4.79 9.46
CA GLY A 14 2.89 5.95 9.86
C GLY A 14 3.09 7.21 9.02
N PHE A 15 4.15 7.27 8.19
CA PHE A 15 4.42 8.44 7.33
C PHE A 15 3.25 8.83 6.42
N LYS A 16 2.44 7.85 5.99
CA LYS A 16 1.27 8.09 5.12
C LYS A 16 0.22 8.99 5.76
N SER A 17 0.00 8.87 7.07
CA SER A 17 -0.93 9.77 7.77
C SER A 17 -0.32 11.15 8.01
N LYS A 18 0.94 11.18 8.46
CA LYS A 18 1.67 12.41 8.78
C LYS A 18 3.17 12.17 8.61
N LEU A 19 3.86 13.12 7.99
CA LEU A 19 5.32 13.17 7.98
C LEU A 19 5.79 14.39 8.79
N TRP A 20 6.33 14.15 9.98
CA TRP A 20 6.93 15.19 10.81
C TRP A 20 8.21 15.74 10.18
N LEU A 21 8.32 17.06 10.08
CA LEU A 21 9.55 17.72 9.68
C LEU A 21 10.56 17.73 10.85
N PRO A 22 11.88 17.79 10.59
CA PRO A 22 12.87 17.82 11.65
C PRO A 22 12.66 19.02 12.59
N PRO A 23 12.71 18.86 13.91
CA PRO A 23 12.59 19.99 14.85
C PRO A 23 13.60 21.11 14.60
N ALA A 24 14.83 20.75 14.19
CA ALA A 24 15.88 21.71 13.83
C ALA A 24 15.50 22.58 12.62
N PHE A 25 14.76 22.02 11.65
CA PHE A 25 14.20 22.78 10.54
C PHE A 25 13.07 23.69 11.05
N CYS A 26 12.14 23.14 11.84
CA CYS A 26 10.98 23.88 12.32
C CYS A 26 11.35 25.08 13.20
N ALA A 27 12.40 24.98 14.02
CA ALA A 27 12.90 26.09 14.82
C ALA A 27 13.24 27.33 13.97
N ASN A 28 13.86 27.10 12.80
CA ASN A 28 14.23 28.16 11.87
C ASN A 28 13.05 28.63 11.00
N ALA A 29 12.18 27.71 10.60
CA ALA A 29 11.02 27.99 9.75
C ALA A 29 9.80 28.52 10.51
N SER A 30 9.85 28.58 11.85
CA SER A 30 8.73 28.93 12.74
C SER A 30 8.03 30.26 12.38
N ARG A 31 8.78 31.22 11.82
CA ARG A 31 8.29 32.54 11.40
C ARG A 31 7.66 32.56 10.01
N GLU A 32 7.84 31.52 9.22
CA GLU A 32 7.42 31.41 7.81
C GLU A 32 6.30 30.37 7.62
N PHE A 33 5.52 30.11 8.68
CA PHE A 33 4.46 29.11 8.60
C PHE A 33 3.44 29.45 7.50
N SER A 34 3.20 28.47 6.64
CA SER A 34 2.13 28.44 5.65
C SER A 34 1.37 27.13 5.82
N ALA A 35 0.04 27.17 5.63
CA ALA A 35 -0.81 25.98 5.64
C ALA A 35 -0.53 25.03 4.46
N GLU A 36 0.21 25.51 3.46
CA GLU A 36 0.65 24.74 2.31
C GLU A 36 2.15 24.91 2.05
N ALA A 37 2.78 23.82 1.63
CA ALA A 37 4.14 23.79 1.12
C ALA A 37 4.14 23.43 -0.36
N ALA A 38 5.06 24.02 -1.13
CA ALA A 38 5.32 23.59 -2.51
C ALA A 38 6.52 22.65 -2.53
N VAL A 39 6.33 21.42 -2.98
CA VAL A 39 7.38 20.41 -3.08
C VAL A 39 7.59 20.03 -4.54
N THR A 40 8.73 20.43 -5.08
CA THR A 40 9.13 20.16 -6.47
C THR A 40 9.98 18.91 -6.56
N THR A 41 9.62 17.99 -7.44
CA THR A 41 10.38 16.79 -7.79
C THR A 41 10.61 16.75 -9.30
N GLN A 42 11.25 15.70 -9.80
CA GLN A 42 11.35 15.44 -11.24
C GLN A 42 9.98 15.20 -11.93
N LEU A 43 8.90 14.99 -11.17
CA LEU A 43 7.54 14.84 -11.69
C LEU A 43 6.74 16.16 -11.70
N GLY A 44 7.33 17.26 -11.24
CA GLY A 44 6.67 18.56 -11.15
C GLY A 44 6.47 19.04 -9.71
N THR A 45 5.68 20.09 -9.55
CA THR A 45 5.46 20.76 -8.26
C THR A 45 4.15 20.33 -7.62
N TRP A 46 4.22 19.90 -6.37
CA TRP A 46 3.10 19.41 -5.58
C TRP A 46 2.81 20.35 -4.42
N LYS A 47 1.56 20.80 -4.29
CA LYS A 47 1.09 21.52 -3.10
C LYS A 47 0.71 20.53 -2.02
N ILE A 48 1.27 20.68 -0.83
CA ILE A 48 1.11 19.74 0.29
C ILE A 48 0.63 20.49 1.52
N GLU A 49 -0.42 19.99 2.15
CA GLU A 49 -0.96 20.55 3.39
C GLU A 49 0.03 20.39 4.55
N VAL A 50 0.21 21.47 5.29
CA VAL A 50 1.13 21.58 6.42
C VAL A 50 0.31 21.85 7.68
N GLY A 51 0.49 20.96 8.65
CA GLY A 51 -0.04 21.14 9.99
C GLY A 51 1.04 21.63 10.95
N LYS A 52 0.60 22.33 12.00
CA LYS A 52 1.45 22.81 13.09
C LYS A 52 0.98 22.20 14.41
N CYS A 53 1.92 21.72 15.22
CA CYS A 53 1.67 21.27 16.60
C CYS A 53 2.79 21.80 17.50
N GLY A 54 2.46 22.79 18.33
CA GLY A 54 3.47 23.60 18.99
C GLY A 54 4.40 24.26 17.95
N GLU A 55 5.71 24.17 18.16
CA GLU A 55 6.70 24.69 17.20
C GLU A 55 7.08 23.69 16.10
N ASN A 56 6.44 22.52 16.01
CA ASN A 56 6.75 21.49 15.03
C ASN A 56 5.76 21.50 13.86
N PHE A 57 6.27 21.23 12.66
CA PHE A 57 5.48 21.13 11.43
C PHE A 57 5.42 19.69 10.92
N TYR A 58 4.36 19.38 10.17
CA TYR A 58 4.20 18.08 9.53
C TYR A 58 3.39 18.18 8.24
N PHE A 59 3.72 17.34 7.26
CA PHE A 59 2.88 17.13 6.08
C PHE A 59 1.75 16.14 6.39
N HIS A 60 0.54 16.39 5.88
CA HIS A 60 -0.62 15.52 6.10
C HIS A 60 -1.68 15.65 5.01
N GLY A 61 -2.80 14.97 5.19
CA GLY A 61 -4.00 15.16 4.39
C GLY A 61 -3.95 14.45 3.04
N ASP A 62 -4.92 14.79 2.20
CA ASP A 62 -5.09 14.13 0.89
C ASP A 62 -4.01 14.55 -0.08
N SER A 63 -3.53 15.79 0.02
CA SER A 63 -2.42 16.32 -0.78
C SER A 63 -1.12 15.55 -0.56
N TRP A 64 -0.77 15.27 0.70
CA TRP A 64 0.38 14.43 1.06
C TRP A 64 0.21 12.99 0.57
N ASN A 65 -0.99 12.42 0.70
CA ASN A 65 -1.28 11.08 0.20
C ASN A 65 -1.13 10.98 -1.33
N ARG A 66 -1.56 12.01 -2.08
CA ARG A 66 -1.36 12.09 -3.53
C ARG A 66 0.12 12.18 -3.90
N PHE A 67 0.90 12.98 -3.16
CA PHE A 67 2.35 13.01 -3.33
C PHE A 67 2.98 11.64 -3.11
N ILE A 68 2.59 10.91 -2.07
CA ILE A 68 3.08 9.54 -1.81
C ILE A 68 2.73 8.59 -2.95
N GLN A 69 1.50 8.65 -3.45
CA GLN A 69 1.02 7.77 -4.52
C GLN A 69 1.71 8.07 -5.85
N GLY A 70 1.79 9.36 -6.23
CA GLY A 70 2.42 9.79 -7.49
C GLY A 70 3.91 9.45 -7.58
N HIS A 71 4.57 9.24 -6.44
CA HIS A 71 5.99 8.87 -6.36
C HIS A 71 6.23 7.44 -5.85
N GLU A 72 5.17 6.63 -5.74
CA GLU A 72 5.20 5.24 -5.27
C GLU A 72 6.00 5.06 -3.96
N LEU A 73 5.88 6.00 -3.02
CA LEU A 73 6.69 6.02 -1.80
C LEU A 73 6.27 4.91 -0.83
N SER A 74 7.26 4.17 -0.34
CA SER A 74 7.08 3.02 0.56
C SER A 74 7.84 3.18 1.88
N VAL A 75 7.53 2.31 2.85
CA VAL A 75 8.28 2.28 4.12
C VAL A 75 9.73 1.91 3.83
N GLY A 76 10.67 2.67 4.38
CA GLY A 76 12.10 2.52 4.14
C GLY A 76 12.64 3.36 2.98
N ASP A 77 11.77 3.92 2.13
CA ASP A 77 12.19 4.94 1.17
C ASP A 77 12.70 6.17 1.93
N PHE A 78 13.52 6.95 1.24
CA PHE A 78 14.23 8.09 1.81
C PHE A 78 14.03 9.32 0.92
N ILE A 79 13.77 10.47 1.54
CA ILE A 79 13.59 11.75 0.84
C ILE A 79 14.60 12.75 1.34
N VAL A 80 15.33 13.40 0.43
CA VAL A 80 16.14 14.59 0.72
C VAL A 80 15.33 15.82 0.34
N PHE A 81 15.13 16.72 1.30
CA PHE A 81 14.49 18.01 1.08
C PHE A 81 15.54 19.13 1.12
N GLU A 82 15.51 20.00 0.13
CA GLU A 82 16.23 21.27 0.09
C GLU A 82 15.22 22.43 0.17
N HIS A 83 15.26 23.17 1.26
CA HIS A 83 14.37 24.30 1.51
C HIS A 83 14.95 25.60 0.95
N SER A 84 14.13 26.30 0.16
CA SER A 84 14.50 27.59 -0.48
C SER A 84 13.77 28.80 0.11
N GLY A 85 13.02 28.63 1.21
CA GLY A 85 12.23 29.68 1.86
C GLY A 85 10.73 29.58 1.56
N ASN A 86 9.89 30.18 2.39
CA ASN A 86 8.43 30.25 2.20
C ASN A 86 7.78 28.86 2.00
N MET A 87 8.22 27.86 2.77
CA MET A 87 7.72 26.49 2.68
C MET A 87 7.84 25.89 1.27
N ARG A 88 8.85 26.30 0.50
CA ARG A 88 9.20 25.68 -0.79
C ARG A 88 10.37 24.72 -0.62
N PHE A 89 10.22 23.55 -1.21
CA PHE A 89 11.20 22.48 -1.14
C PHE A 89 11.44 21.91 -2.52
N THR A 90 12.70 21.61 -2.82
CA THR A 90 13.03 20.58 -3.82
C THR A 90 13.19 19.26 -3.09
N ALA A 91 12.63 18.18 -3.65
CA ALA A 91 12.70 16.85 -3.05
C ALA A 91 13.32 15.83 -4.02
N THR A 92 14.36 15.15 -3.55
CA THR A 92 15.01 14.02 -4.24
C THR A 92 14.65 12.73 -3.52
N LEU A 93 14.16 11.74 -4.27
CA LEU A 93 13.54 10.53 -3.72
C LEU A 93 14.42 9.33 -3.97
N PHE A 94 14.67 8.53 -2.94
CA PHE A 94 15.51 7.34 -3.01
C PHE A 94 14.72 6.11 -2.54
N GLY A 95 14.82 5.03 -3.30
CA GLY A 95 14.20 3.75 -2.95
C GLY A 95 15.10 2.88 -2.07
N LEU A 96 14.66 1.65 -1.79
CA LEU A 96 15.44 0.66 -1.04
C LEU A 96 16.75 0.22 -1.71
N SER A 97 16.95 0.54 -2.99
CA SER A 97 18.24 0.37 -3.68
C SER A 97 19.30 1.38 -3.23
N ALA A 98 18.92 2.38 -2.43
CA ALA A 98 19.71 3.57 -2.10
C ALA A 98 20.07 4.45 -3.30
N CYS A 99 19.57 4.12 -4.50
CA CYS A 99 19.65 4.97 -5.68
C CYS A 99 18.42 5.88 -5.76
N GLU A 100 18.59 7.03 -6.42
CA GLU A 100 17.49 7.92 -6.75
C GLU A 100 16.44 7.16 -7.58
N LYS A 101 15.16 7.36 -7.25
CA LYS A 101 14.05 6.76 -7.98
C LYS A 101 13.97 7.41 -9.35
N THR A 102 13.77 6.61 -10.38
CA THR A 102 13.51 7.09 -11.75
C THR A 102 12.05 6.88 -12.08
N PHE A 103 11.44 7.85 -12.78
CA PHE A 103 10.06 7.73 -13.23
C PHE A 103 9.98 7.83 -14.77
N PRO A 104 9.01 7.15 -15.41
CA PRO A 104 8.83 7.24 -16.86
C PRO A 104 8.43 8.67 -17.27
N LEU A 105 8.87 9.10 -18.46
CA LEU A 105 8.71 10.48 -18.96
C LEU A 105 7.25 10.96 -18.99
N ASN A 106 6.28 10.05 -19.11
CA ASN A 106 4.85 10.37 -19.20
C ASN A 106 4.22 10.73 -17.84
N SER A 107 4.99 10.71 -16.75
CA SER A 107 4.51 10.99 -15.38
C SER A 107 4.69 12.45 -14.95
N ILE A 108 5.19 13.32 -15.82
CA ILE A 108 5.41 14.75 -15.53
C ILE A 108 4.05 15.45 -15.45
N VAL A 109 3.77 16.08 -14.31
CA VAL A 109 2.55 16.88 -14.09
C VAL A 109 2.77 18.28 -14.66
N PRO A 110 2.00 18.74 -15.67
CA PRO A 110 2.15 20.09 -16.24
C PRO A 110 1.70 21.18 -15.26
N GLU A 111 2.40 22.32 -15.28
CA GLU A 111 2.25 23.42 -14.31
C GLU A 111 1.09 24.40 -14.60
N ASN A 112 0.38 24.26 -15.73
CA ASN A 112 -0.74 25.12 -16.12
C ASN A 112 -1.85 24.32 -16.80
N ASP A 113 -2.95 24.06 -16.08
CA ASP A 113 -4.33 24.10 -16.60
C ASP A 113 -5.33 23.76 -15.47
N GLU A 114 -6.09 24.76 -15.02
CA GLU A 114 -7.25 24.59 -14.12
C GLU A 114 -8.44 23.87 -14.81
N LYS A 115 -8.26 23.33 -16.03
CA LYS A 115 -9.28 22.61 -16.80
C LYS A 115 -8.75 21.33 -17.47
N GLN A 116 -8.08 20.48 -16.72
CA GLN A 116 -8.01 19.03 -16.96
C GLN A 116 -8.13 18.31 -15.61
N VAL A 117 -9.22 18.58 -14.90
CA VAL A 117 -9.68 17.77 -13.77
C VAL A 117 -10.81 16.87 -14.26
N GLU A 118 -10.47 15.93 -15.15
CA GLU A 118 -11.08 14.59 -15.12
C GLU A 118 -10.13 13.68 -14.32
N ILE A 119 -9.85 14.13 -13.10
CA ILE A 119 -9.13 13.33 -12.11
C ILE A 119 -10.12 12.28 -11.62
N TRP A 120 -9.65 11.04 -11.66
CA TRP A 120 -10.23 9.83 -11.11
C TRP A 120 -10.69 10.00 -9.66
N THR A 121 -11.83 10.66 -9.47
CA THR A 121 -12.54 10.71 -8.19
C THR A 121 -13.66 9.69 -8.27
N ASN A 122 -13.34 8.43 -7.98
CA ASN A 122 -14.32 7.54 -7.39
C ASN A 122 -13.66 6.46 -6.53
N SER A 123 -14.06 6.48 -5.25
CA SER A 123 -14.00 5.39 -4.28
C SER A 123 -12.83 5.37 -3.28
N SER A 124 -12.99 6.24 -2.27
CA SER A 124 -13.14 5.90 -0.84
C SER A 124 -12.05 5.07 -0.13
N HIS A 125 -11.38 5.73 0.83
CA HIS A 125 -10.72 5.13 1.99
C HIS A 125 -9.81 3.91 1.68
N CYS A 126 -8.53 4.17 1.43
CA CYS A 126 -7.49 3.15 1.65
C CYS A 126 -7.38 2.83 3.15
N ARG A 127 -8.32 2.05 3.69
CA ARG A 127 -8.07 1.30 4.92
C ARG A 127 -7.03 0.25 4.54
N ARG A 128 -5.76 0.50 4.90
CA ARG A 128 -4.71 -0.53 4.80
C ARG A 128 -5.28 -1.81 5.38
N ILE A 129 -5.46 -2.83 4.56
CA ILE A 129 -5.93 -4.12 5.05
C ILE A 129 -4.72 -4.74 5.75
N PRO A 130 -4.73 -4.89 7.09
CA PRO A 130 -3.58 -5.44 7.78
C PRO A 130 -3.33 -6.86 7.25
N PRO A 131 -2.05 -7.28 7.16
CA PRO A 131 -1.75 -8.64 6.78
C PRO A 131 -2.43 -9.60 7.76
N PHE A 132 -2.96 -10.70 7.25
CA PHE A 132 -3.61 -11.70 8.09
C PHE A 132 -2.79 -12.99 8.10
N ARG A 133 -2.67 -13.59 9.29
CA ARG A 133 -1.99 -14.87 9.49
C ARG A 133 -3.02 -15.99 9.53
N LYS A 134 -2.70 -17.11 8.88
CA LYS A 134 -3.54 -18.31 8.92
C LYS A 134 -2.69 -19.56 9.08
N THR A 135 -3.00 -20.34 10.11
CA THR A 135 -2.48 -21.71 10.26
C THR A 135 -3.20 -22.64 9.31
N ILE A 136 -2.44 -23.43 8.56
CA ILE A 136 -2.98 -24.40 7.61
C ILE A 136 -3.56 -25.58 8.38
N ALA A 137 -4.89 -25.68 8.35
CA ALA A 137 -5.61 -26.79 8.95
C ALA A 137 -5.46 -28.07 8.11
N ALA A 138 -5.68 -29.25 8.72
CA ALA A 138 -5.57 -30.54 8.03
C ALA A 138 -6.43 -30.61 6.76
N HIS A 139 -7.68 -30.13 6.84
CA HIS A 139 -8.63 -30.07 5.73
C HIS A 139 -8.29 -28.99 4.67
N SER A 140 -7.34 -28.11 4.96
CA SER A 140 -6.84 -27.07 4.04
C SER A 140 -5.55 -27.49 3.33
N ALA A 141 -4.97 -28.65 3.68
CA ALA A 141 -3.77 -29.20 3.05
C ALA A 141 -4.07 -30.49 2.26
N THR A 142 -4.82 -31.47 2.83
CA THR A 142 -5.11 -32.75 2.16
C THR A 142 -6.25 -33.50 2.87
N ASP A 143 -7.35 -33.82 2.19
CA ASP A 143 -8.09 -35.06 2.45
C ASP A 143 -8.95 -35.47 1.23
N HIS A 144 -8.68 -36.66 0.69
CA HIS A 144 -9.44 -37.28 -0.41
C HIS A 144 -10.70 -38.00 0.06
N ARG A 145 -10.89 -38.21 1.37
CA ARG A 145 -11.99 -39.02 1.93
C ARG A 145 -13.31 -38.27 2.09
N LEU A 146 -13.33 -36.97 1.81
CA LEU A 146 -14.51 -36.12 1.98
C LEU A 146 -14.85 -35.24 0.77
N GLY A 147 -14.38 -35.54 -0.45
CA GLY A 147 -14.84 -34.87 -1.68
C GLY A 147 -14.80 -33.33 -1.70
N ARG A 148 -14.16 -32.68 -0.72
CA ARG A 148 -14.17 -31.23 -0.49
C ARG A 148 -12.78 -30.72 -0.78
N GLN A 149 -12.67 -29.84 -1.76
CA GLN A 149 -11.41 -29.18 -2.11
C GLN A 149 -10.83 -28.49 -0.87
N PRO A 150 -9.50 -28.56 -0.65
CA PRO A 150 -8.87 -27.83 0.43
C PRO A 150 -9.04 -26.36 0.13
N ASN A 151 -9.86 -25.71 0.95
CA ASN A 151 -10.18 -24.31 0.81
C ASN A 151 -9.51 -23.54 1.94
N LEU A 152 -8.92 -22.40 1.61
CA LEU A 152 -8.49 -21.43 2.60
C LEU A 152 -9.59 -20.40 2.79
N TYR A 153 -10.25 -20.41 3.94
CA TYR A 153 -11.24 -19.38 4.27
C TYR A 153 -10.56 -18.08 4.67
N ILE A 154 -10.97 -17.01 4.00
CA ILE A 154 -10.49 -15.65 4.27
C ILE A 154 -11.30 -15.09 5.45
N PRO A 155 -10.67 -14.50 6.47
CA PRO A 155 -11.39 -13.93 7.61
C PRO A 155 -12.37 -12.84 7.17
N ALA A 156 -13.57 -12.81 7.76
CA ALA A 156 -14.63 -11.85 7.41
C ALA A 156 -14.21 -10.38 7.59
N GLY A 157 -13.36 -10.09 8.57
CA GLY A 157 -12.82 -8.73 8.76
C GLY A 157 -11.89 -8.26 7.63
N ILE A 158 -11.36 -9.19 6.83
CA ILE A 158 -10.46 -8.89 5.71
C ILE A 158 -11.25 -8.72 4.42
N TRP A 159 -12.14 -9.65 4.08
CA TRP A 159 -12.79 -9.60 2.77
C TRP A 159 -13.99 -8.65 2.68
N ARG A 160 -14.69 -8.38 3.79
CA ARG A 160 -15.88 -7.51 3.79
C ARG A 160 -15.55 -6.05 3.48
N PRO A 161 -14.59 -5.40 4.16
CA PRO A 161 -14.30 -3.99 3.89
C PRO A 161 -13.70 -3.78 2.51
N SER A 162 -13.01 -4.81 2.01
CA SER A 162 -12.23 -4.80 0.78
C SER A 162 -13.04 -5.22 -0.45
N GLY A 163 -14.32 -5.56 -0.28
CA GLY A 163 -15.19 -5.99 -1.37
C GLY A 163 -14.70 -7.24 -2.13
N MET A 164 -13.86 -8.09 -1.52
CA MET A 164 -13.24 -9.23 -2.21
C MET A 164 -14.25 -10.29 -2.64
N ASN A 165 -15.45 -10.28 -2.07
CA ASN A 165 -16.55 -11.14 -2.50
C ASN A 165 -17.10 -10.78 -3.89
N LYS A 166 -16.73 -9.63 -4.44
CA LYS A 166 -17.03 -9.21 -5.83
C LYS A 166 -15.89 -9.52 -6.80
N LYS A 167 -14.81 -10.13 -6.33
CA LYS A 167 -13.63 -10.47 -7.12
C LYS A 167 -13.67 -11.96 -7.47
N GLU A 168 -13.22 -12.31 -8.67
CA GLU A 168 -13.20 -13.70 -9.11
C GLU A 168 -12.04 -14.51 -8.55
N SER A 169 -10.89 -13.86 -8.37
CA SER A 169 -9.64 -14.57 -8.15
C SER A 169 -8.60 -13.74 -7.40
N ALA A 170 -7.51 -14.42 -7.03
CA ALA A 170 -6.29 -13.80 -6.57
C ALA A 170 -5.06 -14.39 -7.26
N ILE A 171 -3.98 -13.62 -7.28
CA ILE A 171 -2.63 -14.10 -7.61
C ILE A 171 -1.82 -14.10 -6.31
N LEU A 172 -1.27 -15.27 -5.95
CA LEU A 172 -0.38 -15.42 -4.82
C LEU A 172 1.08 -15.32 -5.28
N ARG A 173 1.90 -14.59 -4.53
CA ARG A 173 3.36 -14.42 -4.74
C ARG A 173 4.10 -14.74 -3.46
N ILE A 174 5.20 -15.49 -3.51
CA ILE A 174 6.05 -15.67 -2.31
C ILE A 174 6.95 -14.45 -2.16
N ARG A 175 7.00 -13.87 -0.95
CA ARG A 175 7.88 -12.74 -0.67
C ARG A 175 9.35 -13.14 -0.84
N GLY A 176 10.11 -12.38 -1.62
CA GLY A 176 11.53 -12.65 -1.87
C GLY A 176 11.80 -13.72 -2.93
N SER A 177 10.78 -14.19 -3.63
CA SER A 177 10.92 -15.03 -4.83
C SER A 177 10.43 -14.27 -6.04
N ASP A 178 11.25 -14.18 -7.08
CA ASP A 178 11.07 -13.27 -8.22
C ASP A 178 10.36 -13.91 -9.43
N ARG A 179 9.95 -15.19 -9.37
CA ARG A 179 9.63 -15.92 -10.62
C ARG A 179 8.35 -16.73 -10.68
N ARG A 180 7.60 -16.90 -9.59
CA ARG A 180 6.40 -17.76 -9.63
C ARG A 180 5.18 -17.13 -8.99
N GLU A 181 4.09 -17.19 -9.74
CA GLU A 181 2.78 -16.72 -9.36
C GLU A 181 1.79 -17.89 -9.38
N TRP A 182 0.88 -17.93 -8.41
CA TRP A 182 -0.16 -18.95 -8.34
C TRP A 182 -1.54 -18.31 -8.41
N PRO A 183 -2.27 -18.47 -9.52
CA PRO A 183 -3.64 -18.00 -9.61
C PRO A 183 -4.56 -18.89 -8.76
N VAL A 184 -5.37 -18.27 -7.92
CA VAL A 184 -6.35 -18.94 -7.06
C VAL A 184 -7.74 -18.35 -7.27
N LYS A 185 -8.77 -19.20 -7.36
CA LYS A 185 -10.16 -18.74 -7.52
C LYS A 185 -10.80 -18.46 -6.16
N PHE A 186 -11.54 -17.35 -6.08
CA PHE A 186 -12.41 -17.07 -4.95
C PHE A 186 -13.77 -17.74 -5.13
N ARG A 187 -14.34 -18.18 -4.02
CA ARG A 187 -15.72 -18.65 -3.96
C ARG A 187 -16.42 -18.05 -2.75
N PHE A 188 -17.49 -17.32 -3.04
CA PHE A 188 -18.36 -16.74 -2.02
C PHE A 188 -19.53 -17.68 -1.74
N TYR A 189 -19.77 -17.95 -0.47
CA TYR A 189 -20.85 -18.79 0.01
C TYR A 189 -21.78 -17.95 0.87
N LYS A 190 -22.99 -17.68 0.35
CA LYS A 190 -24.10 -17.12 1.11
C LYS A 190 -24.73 -18.23 1.96
N ASP A 191 -24.92 -17.99 3.25
CA ASP A 191 -25.66 -18.91 4.12
C ASP A 191 -26.99 -18.29 4.49
N HIS A 192 -28.08 -18.93 4.06
CA HIS A 192 -29.45 -18.45 4.29
C HIS A 192 -30.00 -18.88 5.66
N SER A 193 -29.23 -19.66 6.43
CA SER A 193 -29.63 -20.15 7.74
C SER A 193 -29.44 -19.06 8.79
N ARG A 194 -30.46 -18.82 9.64
CA ARG A 194 -30.37 -17.87 10.76
C ARG A 194 -29.18 -18.22 11.67
N GLY A 195 -28.20 -17.33 11.75
CA GLY A 195 -27.09 -17.39 12.71
C GLY A 195 -25.73 -17.82 12.16
N ARG A 196 -25.61 -18.26 10.89
CA ARG A 196 -24.29 -18.48 10.26
C ARG A 196 -23.85 -17.29 9.43
N LYS A 197 -22.53 -17.05 9.40
CA LYS A 197 -21.91 -15.91 8.71
C LYS A 197 -21.49 -16.32 7.29
N ASP A 198 -21.68 -15.43 6.33
CA ASP A 198 -21.14 -15.57 4.97
C ASP A 198 -19.65 -15.89 4.96
N ARG A 199 -19.21 -16.68 3.98
CA ARG A 199 -17.82 -17.14 3.89
C ARG A 199 -17.24 -16.87 2.50
N LEU A 200 -15.99 -16.42 2.48
CA LEU A 200 -15.17 -16.33 1.27
C LEU A 200 -14.00 -17.30 1.39
N ALA A 201 -13.72 -18.06 0.33
CA ALA A 201 -12.61 -19.00 0.30
C ALA A 201 -11.77 -18.92 -0.97
N MET A 202 -10.47 -19.18 -0.85
CA MET A 202 -9.61 -19.59 -1.96
C MET A 202 -9.82 -21.08 -2.23
N THR A 203 -10.00 -21.44 -3.50
CA THR A 203 -10.43 -22.79 -3.91
C THR A 203 -9.47 -23.39 -4.95
N LYS A 204 -9.85 -23.42 -6.23
CA LYS A 204 -8.97 -23.86 -7.34
C LYS A 204 -7.66 -23.06 -7.30
N GLY A 205 -6.53 -23.74 -7.47
CA GLY A 205 -5.17 -23.15 -7.38
C GLY A 205 -4.55 -23.17 -5.98
N TRP A 206 -5.36 -23.23 -4.91
CA TRP A 206 -4.84 -23.21 -3.52
C TRP A 206 -3.97 -24.44 -3.21
N ARG A 207 -4.40 -25.63 -3.64
CA ARG A 207 -3.64 -26.88 -3.44
C ARG A 207 -2.29 -26.83 -4.14
N GLU A 208 -2.27 -26.33 -5.37
CA GLU A 208 -1.05 -26.23 -6.18
C GLU A 208 -0.05 -25.25 -5.57
N PHE A 209 -0.55 -24.13 -5.04
CA PHE A 209 0.26 -23.20 -4.25
C PHE A 209 0.89 -23.90 -3.05
N CYS A 210 0.12 -24.67 -2.28
CA CYS A 210 0.65 -25.40 -1.13
C CYS A 210 1.70 -26.44 -1.53
N SER A 211 1.41 -27.28 -2.53
CA SER A 211 2.32 -28.35 -2.97
C SER A 211 3.61 -27.79 -3.59
N SER A 212 3.52 -26.70 -4.36
CA SER A 212 4.69 -26.06 -4.98
C SER A 212 5.63 -25.42 -3.96
N ASN A 213 5.09 -25.00 -2.81
CA ASN A 213 5.83 -24.29 -1.77
C ASN A 213 6.05 -25.14 -0.51
N ASN A 214 5.81 -26.46 -0.60
CA ASN A 214 5.99 -27.42 0.50
C ASN A 214 5.25 -27.05 1.79
N ILE A 215 4.09 -26.39 1.66
CA ILE A 215 3.27 -25.94 2.79
C ILE A 215 2.42 -27.11 3.29
N LYS A 216 2.54 -27.41 4.57
CA LYS A 216 1.92 -28.55 5.24
C LYS A 216 0.95 -28.11 6.33
N LYS A 217 0.17 -29.07 6.82
CA LYS A 217 -0.66 -28.88 8.01
C LYS A 217 0.22 -28.40 9.17
N GLY A 218 -0.21 -27.33 9.84
CA GLY A 218 0.49 -26.76 11.00
C GLY A 218 1.36 -25.56 10.66
N ASP A 219 1.74 -25.39 9.40
CA ASP A 219 2.46 -24.19 8.94
C ASP A 219 1.56 -22.96 9.03
N ASP A 220 2.18 -21.80 9.20
CA ASP A 220 1.50 -20.52 9.19
C ASP A 220 1.82 -19.77 7.90
N CYS A 221 0.81 -19.17 7.27
CA CYS A 221 1.00 -18.25 6.15
C CYS A 221 0.52 -16.85 6.54
N THR A 222 1.36 -15.84 6.30
CA THR A 222 0.96 -14.43 6.38
C THR A 222 0.67 -13.91 4.99
N PHE A 223 -0.53 -13.35 4.79
CA PHE A 223 -1.00 -12.79 3.53
C PHE A 223 -1.05 -11.28 3.62
N GLU A 224 -0.35 -10.60 2.73
CA GLU A 224 -0.34 -9.15 2.56
C GLU A 224 -1.04 -8.82 1.23
N ILE A 225 -2.17 -8.12 1.29
CA ILE A 225 -2.93 -7.73 0.11
C ILE A 225 -2.27 -6.50 -0.50
N MET A 226 -1.93 -6.58 -1.77
CA MET A 226 -1.35 -5.47 -2.51
C MET A 226 -2.47 -4.60 -3.07
N ASP A 227 -2.36 -3.28 -2.94
CA ASP A 227 -3.31 -2.34 -3.53
C ASP A 227 -3.26 -2.49 -5.06
N THR A 228 -4.23 -3.21 -5.63
CA THR A 228 -4.41 -3.26 -7.08
C THR A 228 -4.98 -1.93 -7.51
N ALA A 229 -4.23 -1.16 -8.30
CA ALA A 229 -4.66 0.13 -8.84
C ALA A 229 -6.11 0.06 -9.33
N PHE A 230 -6.94 0.96 -8.83
CA PHE A 230 -8.34 1.07 -9.22
C PHE A 230 -8.40 1.79 -10.55
N GLY A 231 -8.48 1.00 -11.61
CA GLY A 231 -8.80 1.47 -12.95
C GLY A 231 -8.64 0.35 -13.93
N GLU A 232 -9.74 -0.01 -14.59
CA GLU A 232 -9.89 -1.15 -15.50
C GLU A 232 -10.02 -2.50 -14.77
N SER A 233 -11.25 -3.04 -14.80
CA SER A 233 -11.62 -4.46 -14.63
C SER A 233 -10.70 -5.39 -13.80
N ASN A 234 -10.29 -5.02 -12.58
CA ASN A 234 -9.45 -5.91 -11.77
C ASN A 234 -10.29 -6.95 -11.01
N ASP A 235 -10.71 -8.02 -11.69
CA ASP A 235 -11.32 -9.24 -11.11
C ASP A 235 -10.33 -10.09 -10.28
N VAL A 236 -9.08 -9.63 -10.20
CA VAL A 236 -7.95 -10.35 -9.62
C VAL A 236 -7.36 -9.53 -8.47
N VAL A 237 -7.18 -10.16 -7.30
CA VAL A 237 -6.52 -9.57 -6.11
C VAL A 237 -5.09 -10.08 -6.01
N ILE A 238 -4.09 -9.20 -5.87
CA ILE A 238 -2.70 -9.66 -5.69
C ILE A 238 -2.41 -9.78 -4.19
N MET A 239 -1.82 -10.92 -3.78
CA MET A 239 -1.37 -11.14 -2.40
C MET A 239 0.06 -11.64 -2.35
N ASN A 240 0.87 -10.98 -1.54
CA ASN A 240 2.16 -11.50 -1.12
C ASN A 240 1.97 -12.46 0.06
N VAL A 241 2.67 -13.59 0.02
CA VAL A 241 2.59 -14.64 1.03
C VAL A 241 3.97 -14.86 1.62
N THR A 242 4.02 -14.86 2.95
CA THR A 242 5.19 -15.31 3.73
C THR A 242 4.82 -16.62 4.41
N VAL A 243 5.57 -17.68 4.13
CA VAL A 243 5.38 -19.00 4.75
C VAL A 243 6.28 -19.10 5.98
N HIS A 244 5.69 -19.49 7.10
CA HIS A 244 6.37 -19.77 8.36
C HIS A 244 6.20 -21.26 8.64
N ALA A 245 7.18 -22.05 8.18
CA ALA A 245 7.20 -23.49 8.39
C ALA A 245 7.39 -23.81 9.89
N LYS A 246 6.75 -24.89 10.35
CA LYS A 246 6.98 -25.45 11.69
C LYS A 246 7.83 -26.72 11.65
#